data_AF-A0A0Q4UNY9-F1
#
_entry.id   AF-A0A0Q4UNY9-F1
#
_cell.length_a   1.000
_cell.length_b   1.000
_cell.length_c   1.000
_cell.angle_alpha   90.00
_cell.angle_beta   90.00
_cell.angle_gamma   90.00
#
_symmetry.space_group_name_H-M   'P 1'
#
loop_
_entity.id
_entity.type
_entity.pdbx_description
1 polymer ?
#
loop_
_entity_poly.entity_id
_entity_poly.type
_entity_poly.pdbx_seq_one_letter_code
_entity_poly.pdbx_strand_id
1 'polypeptide(L)'
;MQSIRDSIDNIDAAVVHMLAERFKYTQRVGYLKATAGMPPSDPDRERIQIAKLRSLASESHLDPAFAEKFLNFIIAEVIHHHERIAGGDE
;
A
#
# COMPACT_ATOMS: atom_id res chain seq x y z
N MET A 1 14.54 19.84 -20.68
CA MET A 1 13.24 19.63 -20.02
C MET A 1 12.62 18.29 -20.41
N GLN A 2 12.63 17.90 -21.70
CA GLN A 2 12.09 16.61 -22.14
C GLN A 2 12.75 15.42 -21.41
N SER A 3 14.10 15.35 -21.35
CA SER A 3 14.82 14.25 -20.71
C SER A 3 14.54 14.06 -19.21
N ILE A 4 14.21 15.14 -18.49
CA ILE A 4 13.83 15.07 -17.06
C ILE A 4 12.42 14.50 -16.93
N ARG A 5 11.50 14.90 -17.82
CA ARG A 5 10.14 14.35 -17.85
C ARG A 5 10.15 12.86 -18.20
N ASP A 6 10.94 12.45 -19.18
CA ASP A 6 11.08 11.03 -19.52
C ASP A 6 11.61 10.21 -18.34
N SER A 7 12.49 10.80 -17.51
CA SER A 7 12.97 10.14 -16.28
C SER A 7 11.89 10.04 -15.21
N ILE A 8 11.04 11.07 -15.08
CA ILE A 8 9.88 11.06 -14.17
C ILE A 8 8.88 10.00 -14.62
N ASP A 9 8.55 9.95 -15.90
CA ASP A 9 7.61 8.97 -16.46
C ASP A 9 8.08 7.53 -16.21
N ASN A 10 9.39 7.27 -16.31
CA ASN A 10 9.97 5.98 -15.97
C ASN A 10 9.83 5.62 -14.49
N ILE A 11 10.00 6.59 -13.59
CA ILE A 11 9.80 6.40 -12.14
C ILE A 11 8.32 6.12 -11.87
N ASP A 12 7.42 6.87 -12.47
CA ASP A 12 5.98 6.70 -12.30
C ASP A 12 5.52 5.32 -12.77
N ALA A 13 6.03 4.85 -13.92
CA ALA A 13 5.77 3.49 -14.38
C ALA A 13 6.26 2.42 -13.37
N ALA A 14 7.45 2.60 -12.80
CA ALA A 14 7.98 1.69 -11.78
C ALA A 14 7.11 1.69 -10.52
N VAL A 15 6.64 2.85 -10.06
CA VAL A 15 5.73 2.98 -8.92
C VAL A 15 4.43 2.23 -9.17
N VAL A 16 3.82 2.40 -10.35
CA VAL A 16 2.57 1.72 -10.72
C VAL A 16 2.75 0.19 -10.75
N HIS A 17 3.82 -0.31 -11.38
CA HIS A 17 4.10 -1.74 -11.42
C HIS A 17 4.34 -2.32 -10.02
N MET A 18 5.02 -1.58 -9.15
CA MET A 18 5.27 -2.04 -7.78
C MET A 18 4.02 -2.02 -6.90
N LEU A 19 3.15 -1.04 -7.10
CA LEU A 19 1.83 -1.05 -6.47
C LEU A 19 0.99 -2.24 -6.94
N ALA A 20 0.97 -2.55 -8.23
CA ALA A 20 0.22 -3.70 -8.76
C ALA A 20 0.66 -5.02 -8.11
N GLU A 21 1.98 -5.25 -8.02
CA GLU A 21 2.52 -6.45 -7.36
C GLU A 21 2.22 -6.44 -5.84
N ARG A 22 2.30 -5.28 -5.18
CA ARG A 22 1.89 -5.15 -3.77
C ARG A 22 0.41 -5.51 -3.58
N PHE A 23 -0.48 -5.03 -4.46
CA PHE A 23 -1.91 -5.28 -4.37
C PHE A 23 -2.25 -6.77 -4.53
N LYS A 24 -1.58 -7.47 -5.44
CA LYS A 24 -1.70 -8.93 -5.59
C LYS A 24 -1.41 -9.67 -4.29
N TYR A 25 -0.34 -9.32 -3.57
CA TYR A 25 -0.05 -9.94 -2.27
C TYR A 25 -1.07 -9.55 -1.20
N THR A 26 -1.50 -8.28 -1.16
CA THR A 26 -2.52 -7.87 -0.18
C THR A 26 -3.86 -8.56 -0.43
N GLN A 27 -4.29 -8.77 -1.67
CA GLN A 27 -5.49 -9.56 -1.98
C GLN A 27 -5.33 -11.00 -1.47
N ARG A 28 -4.17 -11.63 -1.69
CA ARG A 28 -3.90 -12.97 -1.15
C ARG A 28 -4.01 -13.01 0.38
N VAL A 29 -3.51 -11.99 1.07
CA VAL A 29 -3.71 -11.84 2.53
C VAL A 29 -5.20 -11.70 2.86
N GLY A 30 -5.96 -10.94 2.09
CA GLY A 30 -7.42 -10.81 2.23
C GLY A 30 -8.14 -12.15 2.18
N TYR A 31 -7.87 -12.97 1.16
CA TYR A 31 -8.43 -14.33 1.06
C TYR A 31 -8.07 -15.22 2.25
N LEU A 32 -6.81 -15.15 2.71
CA LEU A 32 -6.36 -15.91 3.88
C LEU A 32 -7.07 -15.46 5.16
N LYS A 33 -7.21 -14.14 5.36
CA LYS A 33 -7.95 -13.57 6.49
C LYS A 33 -9.42 -13.97 6.46
N ALA A 34 -10.08 -13.85 5.32
CA ALA A 34 -11.47 -14.25 5.15
C ALA A 34 -11.67 -15.74 5.46
N THR A 35 -10.80 -16.61 4.94
CA THR A 35 -10.82 -18.06 5.21
C THR A 35 -10.64 -18.37 6.71
N ALA A 36 -9.81 -17.59 7.39
CA ALA A 36 -9.52 -17.75 8.82
C ALA A 36 -10.52 -17.00 9.74
N GLY A 37 -11.55 -16.33 9.20
CA GLY A 37 -12.48 -15.51 9.97
C GLY A 37 -11.85 -14.29 10.65
N MET A 38 -10.71 -13.81 10.15
CA MET A 38 -9.98 -12.66 10.68
C MET A 38 -10.52 -11.34 10.12
N PRO A 39 -10.45 -10.24 10.88
CA PRO A 39 -10.89 -8.93 10.40
C PRO A 39 -10.03 -8.41 9.24
N PRO A 40 -10.63 -7.68 8.28
CA PRO A 40 -9.94 -6.98 7.19
C PRO A 40 -8.82 -6.04 7.68
N SER A 41 -9.11 -5.22 8.69
CA SER A 41 -8.14 -4.32 9.34
C SER A 41 -7.33 -5.03 10.42
N ASP A 42 -6.09 -4.58 10.59
CA ASP A 42 -5.21 -4.98 11.70
C ASP A 42 -4.50 -3.71 12.21
N PRO A 43 -5.10 -2.97 13.16
CA PRO A 43 -4.60 -1.67 13.60
C PRO A 43 -3.18 -1.72 14.16
N ASP A 44 -2.80 -2.83 14.80
CA ASP A 44 -1.46 -2.99 15.38
C ASP A 44 -0.43 -3.15 14.26
N ARG A 45 -0.75 -3.95 13.25
CA ARG A 45 0.09 -4.11 12.07
C ARG A 45 0.20 -2.82 11.25
N GLU A 46 -0.90 -2.09 11.10
CA GLU A 46 -0.94 -0.80 10.40
C GLU A 46 -0.04 0.23 11.08
N ARG A 47 -0.10 0.38 12.41
CA ARG A 47 0.79 1.28 13.16
C ARG A 47 2.27 0.95 12.97
N ILE A 48 2.63 -0.34 12.97
CA ILE A 48 4.02 -0.78 12.73
C ILE A 48 4.48 -0.42 11.31
N GLN A 49 3.61 -0.59 10.30
CA GLN A 49 3.92 -0.25 8.92
C GLN A 49 4.14 1.25 8.73
N ILE A 50 3.29 2.08 9.35
CA ILE A 50 3.43 3.54 9.34
C ILE A 50 4.76 3.96 9.94
N ALA A 51 5.11 3.45 11.13
CA ALA A 51 6.38 3.78 11.78
C ALA A 51 7.60 3.42 10.91
N LYS A 52 7.60 2.23 10.30
CA LYS A 52 8.68 1.80 9.40
C LYS A 52 8.78 2.68 8.15
N LEU A 53 7.65 3.02 7.53
CA LEU A 53 7.66 3.84 6.32
C LEU A 53 8.11 5.27 6.61
N ARG A 54 7.73 5.85 7.76
CA ARG A 54 8.21 7.16 8.19
C ARG A 54 9.73 7.19 8.36
N SER A 55 10.33 6.13 8.91
CA SER A 55 11.81 6.00 8.98
C SER A 55 12.42 5.97 7.58
N LEU A 56 11.91 5.10 6.71
CA LEU A 56 12.41 4.95 5.34
C LEU A 56 12.29 6.26 4.54
N ALA A 57 11.20 7.00 4.71
CA ALA A 57 10.99 8.30 4.09
C ALA A 57 12.07 9.29 4.54
N SER A 58 12.32 9.38 5.85
CA SER A 58 13.37 10.24 6.40
C SER A 58 14.75 9.88 5.85
N GLU A 59 15.10 8.60 5.77
CA GLU A 59 16.36 8.11 5.20
C GLU A 59 16.49 8.41 3.70
N SER A 60 15.35 8.44 3.00
CA SER A 60 15.27 8.72 1.55
C SER A 60 15.09 10.20 1.23
N HIS A 61 15.18 11.09 2.23
CA HIS A 61 14.98 12.53 2.07
C HIS A 61 13.58 12.90 1.54
N LEU A 62 12.58 12.06 1.83
CA LEU A 62 11.17 12.29 1.56
C LEU A 62 10.47 12.75 2.86
N ASP A 63 9.54 13.68 2.75
CA ASP A 63 8.75 14.12 3.91
C ASP A 63 8.00 12.93 4.56
N PRO A 64 8.29 12.58 5.83
CA PRO A 64 7.62 11.49 6.53
C PRO A 64 6.11 11.68 6.64
N ALA A 65 5.62 12.93 6.71
CA ALA A 65 4.18 13.21 6.77
C ALA A 65 3.51 12.92 5.42
N PHE A 66 4.16 13.23 4.31
CA PHE A 66 3.70 12.84 2.98
C PHE A 66 3.67 11.31 2.82
N ALA A 67 4.75 10.62 3.23
CA ALA A 67 4.82 9.16 3.14
C ALA A 67 3.72 8.48 3.94
N GLU A 68 3.42 8.98 5.14
CA GLU A 68 2.30 8.48 5.96
C GLU A 68 0.94 8.69 5.28
N LYS A 69 0.68 9.88 4.71
CA LYS A 69 -0.56 10.13 3.97
C LYS A 69 -0.73 9.17 2.79
N PHE A 70 0.34 8.96 2.02
CA PHE A 70 0.33 8.03 0.90
C PHE A 70 0.07 6.59 1.37
N LEU A 71 0.70 6.15 2.46
CA LEU A 71 0.46 4.81 3.01
C LEU A 71 -0.96 4.64 3.52
N ASN A 72 -1.51 5.63 4.22
CA ASN A 72 -2.88 5.58 4.72
C ASN A 72 -3.89 5.44 3.57
N PHE A 73 -3.65 6.14 2.46
CA PHE A 73 -4.44 5.96 1.23
C PHE A 73 -4.38 4.51 0.72
N ILE A 74 -3.18 3.95 0.60
CA ILE A 74 -3.00 2.57 0.14
C ILE A 74 -3.61 1.54 1.12
N ILE A 75 -3.49 1.76 2.44
CA ILE A 75 -4.08 0.87 3.46
C ILE A 75 -5.60 0.89 3.36
N ALA A 76 -6.22 2.06 3.23
CA ALA A 76 -7.67 2.18 3.07
C ALA A 76 -8.17 1.37 1.86
N GLU A 77 -7.47 1.48 0.73
CA GLU A 77 -7.80 0.71 -0.48
C GLU A 77 -7.63 -0.80 -0.28
N VAL A 78 -6.61 -1.23 0.47
CA VAL A 78 -6.42 -2.65 0.80
C VAL A 78 -7.54 -3.18 1.70
N ILE A 79 -7.93 -2.41 2.72
CA ILE A 79 -9.03 -2.77 3.63
C ILE A 79 -10.34 -2.90 2.83
N HIS A 80 -10.61 -1.95 1.93
CA HIS A 80 -11.79 -2.01 1.07
C HIS A 80 -11.84 -3.30 0.23
N HIS A 81 -10.71 -3.70 -0.38
CA HIS A 81 -10.63 -4.99 -1.08
C HIS A 81 -10.86 -6.19 -0.15
N HIS A 82 -10.32 -6.16 1.07
CA HIS A 82 -10.51 -7.25 2.03
C HIS A 82 -11.97 -7.39 2.48
N GLU A 83 -12.66 -6.27 2.66
CA GLU A 83 -14.10 -6.25 2.95
C GLU A 83 -14.90 -6.88 1.80
N ARG A 84 -14.58 -6.54 0.55
CA ARG A 84 -15.21 -7.13 -0.65
C ARG A 84 -14.97 -8.64 -0.74
N ILE A 85 -13.73 -9.09 -0.51
CA ILE A 85 -13.37 -10.52 -0.48
C ILE A 85 -14.14 -11.26 0.62
N ALA A 86 -14.26 -10.66 1.81
CA ALA A 86 -15.01 -11.25 2.92
C ALA A 86 -16.52 -11.30 2.65
N GLY A 87 -17.05 -10.32 1.90
CA GLY A 87 -18.45 -10.25 1.46
C GLY A 87 -18.81 -11.15 0.28
N GLY A 88 -17.81 -11.66 -0.46
CA GLY A 88 -18.01 -12.48 -1.67
C GLY A 88 -18.31 -11.65 -2.93
N ASP A 89 -17.94 -10.37 -2.94
CA ASP A 89 -18.16 -9.42 -4.05
C ASP A 89 -17.03 -9.42 -5.10
N GLU A 90 -16.05 -10.32 -4.95
CA GLU A 90 -14.90 -10.60 -5.83
C GLU A 90 -14.74 -12.10 -6.05
#